data_AF-A0A846D331-F1
#
_entry.id   AF-A0A846D331-F1
#
_cell.length_a   1.000
_cell.length_b   1.000
_cell.length_c   1.000
_cell.angle_alpha   90.00
_cell.angle_beta   90.00
_cell.angle_gamma   90.00
#
_symmetry.space_group_name_H-M   'P 1'
#
loop_
_entity.id
_entity.type
_entity.pdbx_description
1 polymer ?
#
loop_
_entity_poly.entity_id
_entity_poly.type
_entity_poly.pdbx_seq_one_letter_code
_entity_poly.pdbx_strand_id
1 'polypeptide(L)'
;TAVVNDVDGTITYTPNADFTGADSFTYQVSDGTNATVTATVNVNVTNNQSPVATNNNNTATTEPNTQVTIDVLANYSDPDGDPLSFAIVTEPTNGTAAVNDNGTPDNPTDDFIIYTPNADFTGTDSLTFEVSDGSGGTSTGTVNITIEESGPVSSTLTQNANNTFTITGDTAGQSQLQFTLTGREAGEVSEIGVFAVDSAEGTINGIAPGQSGYVQAALSQAKTIFSVLPDGLGTAQATRTIDSFDVNDNLVFYVIQGGSKDGVLGGQDPTSNVFFSGASFNSDGQNHVQVTDNGNGQLTLGFEDGNDGDFNDATVIVSDGSGSTPPVGTGTTQIQGQRELLDLTDVTGTVTGSLVVNSEASFNNTIGWYRIDDESGTVNGINVGNAGYAQAALSNQVDLSAGVSGGVLLAPFLISDGTVAEFLADNPSNADQEDSDLNAFFAFVGANPDGVDHVRLLGDNTFGFEDLFGGGDQDYNDVVVQVNLSVA
;
A
#
# COMPACT_ATOMS: atom_id res chain seq x y z
N THR A 1 -66.19 -1.53 -20.34
CA THR A 1 -66.38 -0.92 -21.68
C THR A 1 -65.26 -1.37 -22.61
N ALA A 2 -65.56 -1.63 -23.89
CA ALA A 2 -64.54 -1.88 -24.91
C ALA A 2 -64.59 -0.75 -25.94
N VAL A 3 -63.44 -0.17 -26.28
CA VAL A 3 -63.31 0.94 -27.24
C VAL A 3 -62.26 0.55 -28.26
N VAL A 4 -62.54 0.77 -29.55
CA VAL A 4 -61.58 0.57 -30.64
C VAL A 4 -60.89 1.88 -30.98
N ASN A 5 -59.59 1.84 -31.17
CA ASN A 5 -58.83 2.91 -31.78
C ASN A 5 -58.90 2.75 -33.31
N ASP A 6 -59.60 3.69 -33.96
CA ASP A 6 -59.83 3.63 -35.41
C ASP A 6 -58.56 3.87 -36.26
N VAL A 7 -57.42 4.25 -35.65
CA VAL A 7 -56.17 4.51 -36.36
C VAL A 7 -55.31 3.25 -36.48
N ASP A 8 -55.13 2.52 -35.38
CA ASP A 8 -54.24 1.34 -35.31
C ASP A 8 -54.99 0.02 -35.07
N GLY A 9 -56.32 0.07 -34.85
CA GLY A 9 -57.16 -1.09 -34.61
C GLY A 9 -57.01 -1.70 -33.21
N THR A 10 -56.29 -1.05 -32.30
CA THR A 10 -56.15 -1.53 -30.91
C THR A 10 -57.49 -1.45 -30.18
N ILE A 11 -57.81 -2.47 -29.37
CA ILE A 11 -59.03 -2.50 -28.55
C ILE A 11 -58.63 -2.34 -27.09
N THR A 12 -59.12 -1.28 -26.45
CA THR A 12 -58.99 -1.07 -25.00
C THR A 12 -60.23 -1.59 -24.30
N TYR A 13 -60.07 -2.61 -23.46
CA TYR A 13 -61.11 -3.11 -22.56
C TYR A 13 -60.86 -2.60 -21.14
N THR A 14 -61.87 -1.96 -20.55
CA THR A 14 -61.88 -1.50 -19.16
C THR A 14 -62.99 -2.26 -18.43
N PRO A 15 -62.68 -3.15 -17.46
CA PRO A 15 -63.71 -3.79 -16.66
C PRO A 15 -64.47 -2.74 -15.82
N ASN A 16 -65.68 -3.07 -15.39
CA ASN A 16 -66.32 -2.26 -14.36
C ASN A 16 -65.47 -2.31 -13.08
N ALA A 17 -65.50 -1.23 -12.30
CA ALA A 17 -64.86 -1.23 -10.99
C ALA A 17 -65.29 -2.47 -10.17
N ASP A 18 -64.33 -3.10 -9.51
CA ASP A 18 -64.49 -4.29 -8.66
C ASP A 18 -64.99 -5.56 -9.39
N PHE A 19 -65.03 -5.57 -10.72
CA PHE A 19 -65.41 -6.77 -11.48
C PHE A 19 -64.28 -7.79 -11.54
N THR A 20 -64.55 -9.01 -11.08
CA THR A 20 -63.71 -10.19 -11.31
C THR A 20 -64.48 -11.31 -11.99
N GLY A 21 -63.84 -12.01 -12.90
CA GLY A 21 -64.39 -13.17 -13.58
C GLY A 21 -64.33 -13.06 -15.10
N ALA A 22 -64.96 -14.02 -15.75
CA ALA A 22 -65.01 -14.07 -17.21
C ALA A 22 -65.99 -13.02 -17.76
N ASP A 23 -65.54 -12.29 -18.77
CA ASP A 23 -66.37 -11.42 -19.62
C ASP A 23 -66.09 -11.71 -21.10
N SER A 24 -66.95 -11.22 -21.98
CA SER A 24 -66.74 -11.34 -23.42
C SER A 24 -67.36 -10.17 -24.16
N PHE A 25 -66.73 -9.78 -25.25
CA PHE A 25 -67.29 -8.81 -26.19
C PHE A 25 -67.03 -9.25 -27.62
N THR A 26 -67.82 -8.69 -28.55
CA THR A 26 -67.66 -8.93 -29.98
C THR A 26 -67.24 -7.67 -30.70
N TYR A 27 -66.42 -7.80 -31.74
CA TYR A 27 -66.08 -6.71 -32.65
C TYR A 27 -66.28 -7.15 -34.10
N GLN A 28 -66.37 -6.18 -35.01
CA GLN A 28 -66.54 -6.41 -36.44
C GLN A 28 -65.36 -5.85 -37.22
N VAL A 29 -64.91 -6.59 -38.23
CA VAL A 29 -63.88 -6.16 -39.18
C VAL A 29 -64.52 -6.00 -40.55
N SER A 30 -64.22 -4.89 -41.23
CA SER A 30 -64.72 -4.57 -42.58
C SER A 30 -63.57 -4.17 -43.49
N ASP A 31 -63.62 -4.60 -44.74
CA ASP A 31 -62.79 -4.07 -45.84
C ASP A 31 -63.51 -2.97 -46.65
N GLY A 32 -64.66 -2.50 -46.14
CA GLY A 32 -65.50 -1.49 -46.79
C GLY A 32 -66.27 -1.97 -48.03
N THR A 33 -66.13 -3.24 -48.43
CA THR A 33 -66.63 -3.73 -49.72
C THR A 33 -67.43 -5.03 -49.59
N ASN A 34 -67.02 -5.91 -48.70
CA ASN A 34 -67.66 -7.19 -48.39
C ASN A 34 -68.42 -7.12 -47.05
N ALA A 35 -69.22 -8.16 -46.78
CA ALA A 35 -69.90 -8.28 -45.50
C ALA A 35 -68.89 -8.32 -44.33
N THR A 36 -69.20 -7.62 -43.24
CA THR A 36 -68.37 -7.58 -42.05
C THR A 36 -68.24 -8.95 -41.39
N VAL A 37 -67.05 -9.27 -40.88
CA VAL A 37 -66.81 -10.48 -40.10
C VAL A 37 -66.86 -10.14 -38.62
N THR A 38 -67.63 -10.90 -37.83
CA THR A 38 -67.69 -10.76 -36.38
C THR A 38 -66.71 -11.72 -35.70
N ALA A 39 -65.94 -11.22 -34.74
CA ALA A 39 -65.07 -12.00 -33.87
C ALA A 39 -65.42 -11.77 -32.40
N THR A 40 -65.11 -12.74 -31.55
CA THR A 40 -65.35 -12.70 -30.11
C THR A 40 -64.02 -12.65 -29.37
N VAL A 41 -63.92 -11.74 -28.41
CA VAL A 41 -62.84 -11.69 -27.42
C VAL A 41 -63.40 -12.21 -26.10
N ASN A 42 -62.73 -13.19 -25.52
CA ASN A 42 -63.00 -13.64 -24.15
C ASN A 42 -61.95 -13.00 -23.24
N VAL A 43 -62.38 -12.39 -22.14
CA VAL A 43 -61.54 -11.75 -21.15
C VAL A 43 -61.75 -12.45 -19.82
N ASN A 44 -60.71 -12.69 -19.04
CA ASN A 44 -60.81 -13.15 -17.67
C ASN A 44 -60.15 -12.12 -16.76
N VAL A 45 -60.95 -11.39 -15.99
CA VAL A 45 -60.47 -10.32 -15.09
C VAL A 45 -60.16 -10.92 -13.73
N THR A 46 -58.90 -10.86 -13.31
CA THR A 46 -58.43 -11.26 -11.99
C THR A 46 -58.34 -10.05 -11.06
N ASN A 47 -58.28 -10.28 -9.75
CA ASN A 47 -57.89 -9.23 -8.82
C ASN A 47 -56.39 -9.02 -8.94
N ASN A 48 -55.97 -7.75 -8.96
CA ASN A 48 -54.56 -7.41 -8.82
C ASN A 48 -54.02 -7.97 -7.49
N GLN A 49 -52.91 -8.70 -7.55
CA GLN A 49 -52.20 -9.23 -6.40
C GLN A 49 -51.02 -8.34 -6.09
N SER A 50 -50.83 -8.01 -4.81
CA SER A 50 -49.68 -7.19 -4.42
C SER A 50 -48.35 -7.93 -4.61
N PRO A 51 -47.23 -7.20 -4.80
CA PRO A 51 -45.90 -7.78 -4.87
C PRO A 51 -45.57 -8.65 -3.65
N VAL A 52 -44.93 -9.79 -3.89
CA VAL A 52 -44.55 -10.75 -2.86
C VAL A 52 -43.04 -10.74 -2.68
N ALA A 53 -42.59 -10.52 -1.44
CA ALA A 53 -41.19 -10.65 -1.06
C ALA A 53 -40.83 -12.12 -0.81
N THR A 54 -39.74 -12.60 -1.41
CA THR A 54 -39.09 -13.85 -0.99
C THR A 54 -38.29 -13.62 0.31
N ASN A 55 -37.74 -12.42 0.47
CA ASN A 55 -37.12 -11.93 1.70
C ASN A 55 -37.33 -10.41 1.81
N ASN A 56 -37.99 -9.95 2.88
CA ASN A 56 -38.21 -8.52 3.13
C ASN A 56 -37.14 -7.89 4.03
N ASN A 57 -36.12 -8.65 4.43
CA ASN A 57 -35.02 -8.22 5.26
C ASN A 57 -33.71 -8.24 4.45
N ASN A 58 -33.43 -7.11 3.81
CA ASN A 58 -32.22 -6.92 3.01
C ASN A 58 -31.07 -6.51 3.95
N THR A 59 -29.85 -6.87 3.57
CA THR A 59 -28.66 -6.56 4.35
C THR A 59 -27.57 -6.02 3.44
N ALA A 60 -26.86 -5.00 3.90
CA ALA A 60 -25.66 -4.48 3.26
C ALA A 60 -24.56 -4.24 4.30
N THR A 61 -23.31 -4.37 3.88
CA THR A 61 -22.14 -4.03 4.70
C THR A 61 -21.27 -3.05 3.92
N THR A 62 -20.73 -2.05 4.60
CA THR A 62 -19.79 -1.09 4.03
C THR A 62 -18.82 -0.57 5.09
N GLU A 63 -17.75 0.08 4.65
CA GLU A 63 -16.79 0.76 5.52
C GLU A 63 -17.26 2.20 5.80
N PRO A 64 -16.76 2.85 6.87
CA PRO A 64 -16.98 4.27 7.07
C PRO A 64 -16.54 5.08 5.85
N ASN A 65 -17.26 6.18 5.56
CA ASN A 65 -17.00 7.05 4.40
C ASN A 65 -17.14 6.37 3.01
N THR A 66 -17.54 5.11 2.94
CA THR A 66 -17.65 4.35 1.69
C THR A 66 -19.11 4.16 1.28
N GLN A 67 -19.39 4.45 0.00
CA GLN A 67 -20.72 4.26 -0.58
C GLN A 67 -20.97 2.78 -0.93
N VAL A 68 -22.21 2.33 -0.76
CA VAL A 68 -22.65 0.98 -1.16
C VAL A 68 -23.93 1.02 -1.98
N THR A 69 -24.02 0.13 -2.96
CA THR A 69 -25.20 -0.09 -3.81
C THR A 69 -26.00 -1.29 -3.31
N ILE A 70 -27.33 -1.16 -3.26
CA ILE A 70 -28.24 -2.16 -2.70
C ILE A 70 -29.38 -2.42 -3.69
N ASP A 71 -29.39 -3.62 -4.27
CA ASP A 71 -30.50 -4.11 -5.10
C ASP A 71 -31.57 -4.75 -4.20
N VAL A 72 -32.72 -4.09 -4.12
CA VAL A 72 -33.85 -4.54 -3.31
C VAL A 72 -34.88 -5.32 -4.11
N LEU A 73 -34.96 -5.12 -5.43
CA LEU A 73 -35.99 -5.73 -6.29
C LEU A 73 -35.72 -7.20 -6.58
N ALA A 74 -34.45 -7.64 -6.50
CA ALA A 74 -34.08 -9.05 -6.65
C ALA A 74 -34.84 -10.01 -5.68
N ASN A 75 -35.35 -9.49 -4.57
CA ASN A 75 -36.08 -10.25 -3.56
C ASN A 75 -37.61 -10.15 -3.68
N TYR A 76 -38.14 -9.54 -4.75
CA TYR A 76 -39.57 -9.38 -4.98
C TYR A 76 -40.00 -10.01 -6.30
N SER A 77 -41.25 -10.44 -6.33
CA SER A 77 -41.91 -10.96 -7.53
C SER A 77 -43.38 -10.57 -7.49
N ASP A 78 -43.96 -10.33 -8.65
CA ASP A 78 -45.38 -10.06 -8.80
C ASP A 78 -46.13 -11.30 -9.32
N PRO A 79 -47.22 -11.76 -8.65
CA PRO A 79 -47.98 -12.92 -9.12
C PRO A 79 -48.70 -12.72 -10.46
N ASP A 80 -49.08 -11.48 -10.81
CA ASP A 80 -49.72 -11.14 -12.08
C ASP A 80 -48.67 -10.86 -13.20
N GLY A 81 -47.41 -10.68 -12.81
CA GLY A 81 -46.27 -10.47 -13.70
C GLY A 81 -46.05 -9.00 -14.06
N ASP A 82 -46.62 -8.09 -13.26
CA ASP A 82 -46.46 -6.65 -13.44
C ASP A 82 -45.01 -6.20 -13.13
N PRO A 83 -44.45 -5.21 -13.87
CA PRO A 83 -43.15 -4.63 -13.55
C PRO A 83 -43.16 -3.96 -12.17
N LEU A 84 -42.09 -4.19 -11.41
CA LEU A 84 -41.97 -3.64 -10.06
C LEU A 84 -41.12 -2.38 -10.04
N SER A 85 -41.50 -1.44 -9.18
CA SER A 85 -40.74 -0.24 -8.82
C SER A 85 -40.67 -0.10 -7.31
N PHE A 86 -39.77 0.74 -6.79
CA PHE A 86 -39.72 0.98 -5.35
C PHE A 86 -39.43 2.45 -5.00
N ALA A 87 -39.75 2.83 -3.78
CA ALA A 87 -39.43 4.13 -3.20
C ALA A 87 -38.98 3.99 -1.74
N ILE A 88 -38.02 4.83 -1.33
CA ILE A 88 -37.59 4.92 0.07
C ILE A 88 -38.72 5.59 0.87
N VAL A 89 -39.10 4.96 1.99
CA VAL A 89 -40.18 5.41 2.89
C VAL A 89 -39.62 6.08 4.14
N THR A 90 -38.58 5.49 4.72
CA THR A 90 -37.89 6.03 5.90
C THR A 90 -36.40 6.07 5.62
N GLU A 91 -35.82 7.26 5.70
CA GLU A 91 -34.38 7.46 5.54
C GLU A 91 -33.56 6.84 6.69
N PRO A 92 -32.30 6.46 6.44
CA PRO A 92 -31.36 6.10 7.49
C PRO A 92 -31.07 7.26 8.44
N THR A 93 -30.55 6.94 9.63
CA THR A 93 -30.24 7.95 10.67
C THR A 93 -28.76 8.33 10.75
N ASN A 94 -27.88 7.43 10.30
CA ASN A 94 -26.43 7.55 10.35
C ASN A 94 -25.79 7.55 8.94
N GLY A 95 -26.56 7.91 7.93
CA GLY A 95 -26.13 8.11 6.55
C GLY A 95 -27.25 8.72 5.72
N THR A 96 -27.04 8.74 4.41
CA THR A 96 -28.02 9.20 3.41
C THR A 96 -28.30 8.11 2.40
N ALA A 97 -29.55 7.96 1.99
CA ALA A 97 -29.93 7.05 0.91
C ALA A 97 -30.63 7.78 -0.24
N ALA A 98 -30.46 7.26 -1.46
CA ALA A 98 -31.15 7.76 -2.65
C ALA A 98 -31.39 6.62 -3.64
N VAL A 99 -32.47 6.72 -4.41
CA VAL A 99 -32.70 5.83 -5.57
C VAL A 99 -31.84 6.33 -6.73
N ASN A 100 -31.08 5.44 -7.34
CA ASN A 100 -30.43 5.67 -8.63
C ASN A 100 -31.23 4.92 -9.69
N ASP A 101 -31.74 5.67 -10.67
CA ASP A 101 -32.55 5.17 -11.78
C ASP A 101 -31.71 4.75 -13.00
N ASN A 102 -30.38 4.75 -12.88
CA ASN A 102 -29.41 4.49 -13.95
C ASN A 102 -29.62 5.35 -15.21
N GLY A 103 -30.31 6.49 -15.09
CA GLY A 103 -30.71 7.33 -16.22
C GLY A 103 -31.87 6.78 -17.05
N THR A 104 -32.63 5.80 -16.52
CA THR A 104 -33.79 5.17 -17.17
C THR A 104 -35.09 5.32 -16.36
N PRO A 105 -35.70 6.52 -16.29
CA PRO A 105 -36.88 6.78 -15.46
C PRO A 105 -38.12 5.92 -15.76
N ASP A 106 -38.24 5.42 -17.00
CA ASP A 106 -39.36 4.60 -17.46
C ASP A 106 -39.08 3.08 -17.33
N ASN A 107 -37.89 2.70 -16.84
CA ASN A 107 -37.49 1.31 -16.64
C ASN A 107 -37.00 1.12 -15.19
N PRO A 108 -37.89 0.79 -14.24
CA PRO A 108 -37.49 0.63 -12.83
C PRO A 108 -36.73 -0.67 -12.54
N THR A 109 -36.48 -1.50 -13.56
CA THR A 109 -35.93 -2.86 -13.37
C THR A 109 -34.42 -2.88 -13.11
N ASP A 110 -33.72 -1.78 -13.38
CA ASP A 110 -32.30 -1.58 -13.07
C ASP A 110 -32.05 -0.52 -11.99
N ASP A 111 -33.12 -0.08 -11.31
CA ASP A 111 -33.02 0.86 -10.19
C ASP A 111 -32.40 0.19 -8.96
N PHE A 112 -31.57 0.94 -8.24
CA PHE A 112 -30.96 0.49 -6.98
C PHE A 112 -30.86 1.61 -5.96
N ILE A 113 -30.72 1.24 -4.68
CA ILE A 113 -30.45 2.20 -3.61
C ILE A 113 -28.96 2.45 -3.53
N ILE A 114 -28.58 3.72 -3.50
CA ILE A 114 -27.25 4.17 -3.08
C ILE A 114 -27.34 4.61 -1.62
N TYR A 115 -26.51 4.02 -0.77
CA TYR A 115 -26.33 4.44 0.62
C TYR A 115 -24.92 4.98 0.83
N THR A 116 -24.78 6.09 1.57
CA THR A 116 -23.50 6.66 1.98
C THR A 116 -23.54 6.95 3.49
N PRO A 117 -22.68 6.31 4.31
CA PRO A 117 -22.58 6.59 5.75
C PRO A 117 -22.23 8.06 6.03
N ASN A 118 -22.63 8.54 7.21
CA ASN A 118 -22.05 9.77 7.77
C ASN A 118 -20.55 9.59 7.99
N ALA A 119 -19.82 10.70 7.93
CA ALA A 119 -18.37 10.66 8.08
C ALA A 119 -17.94 10.00 9.40
N ASP A 120 -16.99 9.07 9.30
CA ASP A 120 -16.39 8.32 10.41
C ASP A 120 -17.37 7.53 11.28
N PHE A 121 -18.61 7.34 10.82
CA PHE A 121 -19.60 6.56 11.55
C PHE A 121 -19.28 5.06 11.47
N THR A 122 -19.27 4.39 12.61
CA THR A 122 -19.28 2.93 12.74
C THR A 122 -20.49 2.48 13.54
N GLY A 123 -21.05 1.33 13.21
CA GLY A 123 -22.23 0.78 13.87
C GLY A 123 -23.25 0.25 12.86
N THR A 124 -24.53 0.29 13.23
CA THR A 124 -25.61 -0.16 12.35
C THR A 124 -26.53 0.99 11.98
N ASP A 125 -27.14 0.88 10.81
CA ASP A 125 -28.19 1.78 10.34
C ASP A 125 -29.29 0.98 9.62
N SER A 126 -30.41 1.64 9.33
CA SER A 126 -31.51 0.99 8.63
C SER A 126 -32.40 1.97 7.89
N LEU A 127 -32.95 1.54 6.76
CA LEU A 127 -34.00 2.25 6.04
C LEU A 127 -35.14 1.31 5.70
N THR A 128 -36.31 1.86 5.37
CA THR A 128 -37.46 1.09 4.87
C THR A 128 -37.87 1.59 3.50
N PHE A 129 -38.36 0.70 2.64
CA PHE A 129 -38.84 1.00 1.30
C PHE A 129 -40.18 0.33 1.02
N GLU A 130 -40.91 0.86 0.04
CA GLU A 130 -42.15 0.29 -0.49
C GLU A 130 -41.92 -0.08 -1.96
N VAL A 131 -42.35 -1.29 -2.33
CA VAL A 131 -42.38 -1.83 -3.70
C VAL A 131 -43.81 -1.73 -4.22
N SER A 132 -44.00 -1.28 -5.45
CA SER A 132 -45.29 -1.18 -6.12
C SER A 132 -45.27 -1.88 -7.48
N ASP A 133 -46.42 -2.50 -7.82
CA ASP A 133 -46.71 -3.08 -9.13
C ASP A 133 -47.25 -2.05 -10.16
N GLY A 134 -47.45 -0.79 -9.77
CA GLY A 134 -48.08 0.24 -10.61
C GLY A 134 -49.59 0.04 -10.88
N SER A 135 -50.15 -1.10 -10.48
CA SER A 135 -51.56 -1.51 -10.58
C SER A 135 -52.34 -1.32 -9.26
N GLY A 136 -51.65 -0.86 -8.20
CA GLY A 136 -52.21 -0.48 -6.90
C GLY A 136 -51.92 -1.46 -5.78
N GLY A 137 -51.18 -2.54 -6.03
CA GLY A 137 -50.61 -3.40 -5.00
C GLY A 137 -49.25 -2.89 -4.53
N THR A 138 -49.01 -3.01 -3.22
CA THR A 138 -47.74 -2.61 -2.62
C THR A 138 -47.23 -3.63 -1.59
N SER A 139 -45.93 -3.59 -1.34
CA SER A 139 -45.24 -4.43 -0.36
C SER A 139 -44.10 -3.63 0.29
N THR A 140 -43.76 -3.90 1.55
CA THR A 140 -42.73 -3.13 2.27
C THR A 140 -41.55 -4.00 2.66
N GLY A 141 -40.35 -3.42 2.61
CA GLY A 141 -39.11 -4.05 3.05
C GLY A 141 -38.25 -3.16 3.93
N THR A 142 -37.30 -3.79 4.61
CA THR A 142 -36.25 -3.13 5.39
C THR A 142 -34.90 -3.46 4.79
N VAL A 143 -33.98 -2.50 4.83
CA VAL A 143 -32.55 -2.70 4.61
C VAL A 143 -31.86 -2.45 5.94
N ASN A 144 -31.13 -3.44 6.46
CA ASN A 144 -30.23 -3.27 7.60
C ASN A 144 -28.81 -3.12 7.07
N ILE A 145 -28.12 -2.11 7.56
CA ILE A 145 -26.79 -1.74 7.07
C ILE A 145 -25.82 -1.86 8.23
N THR A 146 -24.74 -2.61 8.04
CA THR A 146 -23.63 -2.67 8.97
C THR A 146 -22.51 -1.80 8.42
N ILE A 147 -22.07 -0.82 9.20
CA ILE A 147 -20.93 0.04 8.90
C ILE A 147 -19.82 -0.36 9.86
N GLU A 148 -18.85 -1.10 9.36
CA GLU A 148 -17.74 -1.63 10.15
C GLU A 148 -16.43 -1.27 9.47
N GLU A 149 -15.45 -0.88 10.29
CA GLU A 149 -14.07 -0.81 9.83
C GLU A 149 -13.62 -2.18 9.35
N SER A 150 -12.77 -2.23 8.32
CA SER A 150 -12.14 -3.47 7.92
C SER A 150 -11.34 -4.06 9.10
N GLY A 151 -11.18 -5.38 9.16
CA GLY A 151 -10.33 -5.97 10.20
C GLY A 151 -8.88 -5.49 10.07
N PRO A 152 -8.01 -5.72 11.07
CA PRO A 152 -6.59 -5.39 10.95
C PRO A 152 -6.02 -6.05 9.69
N VAL A 153 -5.39 -5.23 8.85
CA VAL A 153 -4.85 -5.69 7.56
C VAL A 153 -3.42 -6.17 7.73
N SER A 154 -3.07 -7.23 6.98
CA SER A 154 -1.70 -7.71 6.90
C SER A 154 -0.78 -6.59 6.49
N SER A 155 0.19 -6.29 7.33
CA SER A 155 1.11 -5.18 7.13
C SER A 155 2.54 -5.66 7.10
N THR A 156 3.35 -5.06 6.23
CA THR A 156 4.77 -5.35 6.10
C THR A 156 5.56 -4.23 6.74
N LEU A 157 6.37 -4.56 7.74
CA LEU A 157 7.31 -3.64 8.36
C LEU A 157 8.68 -3.77 7.67
N THR A 158 9.20 -2.69 7.12
CA THR A 158 10.49 -2.67 6.42
C THR A 158 11.41 -1.63 7.07
N GLN A 159 12.66 -2.00 7.36
CA GLN A 159 13.67 -1.07 7.85
C GLN A 159 14.20 -0.20 6.72
N ASN A 160 14.27 1.12 6.96
CA ASN A 160 14.83 2.12 6.06
C ASN A 160 16.33 2.33 6.34
N ALA A 161 17.06 2.94 5.40
CA ALA A 161 18.51 3.19 5.50
C ALA A 161 18.93 4.09 6.69
N ASN A 162 18.02 4.92 7.19
CA ASN A 162 18.22 5.79 8.37
C ASN A 162 17.80 5.11 9.69
N ASN A 163 17.56 3.78 9.69
CA ASN A 163 17.02 3.00 10.81
C ASN A 163 15.68 3.52 11.36
N THR A 164 14.90 4.17 10.50
CA THR A 164 13.44 4.26 10.65
C THR A 164 12.78 3.06 9.97
N PHE A 165 11.48 2.89 10.14
CA PHE A 165 10.78 1.72 9.60
C PHE A 165 9.50 2.13 8.91
N THR A 166 9.28 1.67 7.69
CA THR A 166 8.06 1.97 6.95
C THR A 166 7.07 0.83 7.13
N ILE A 167 5.81 1.16 7.42
CA ILE A 167 4.71 0.22 7.25
C ILE A 167 4.16 0.32 5.83
N THR A 168 4.10 -0.83 5.14
CA THR A 168 3.51 -0.96 3.81
C THR A 168 2.42 -2.02 3.80
N GLY A 169 1.48 -1.91 2.85
CA GLY A 169 0.38 -2.87 2.67
C GLY A 169 -0.97 -2.47 3.28
N ASP A 170 -1.02 -1.39 4.05
CA ASP A 170 -2.23 -0.95 4.76
C ASP A 170 -2.89 0.29 4.16
N THR A 171 -3.63 0.10 3.08
CA THR A 171 -4.27 1.23 2.38
C THR A 171 -5.35 1.96 3.20
N ALA A 172 -5.69 1.49 4.40
CA ALA A 172 -6.79 1.98 5.21
C ALA A 172 -6.38 2.50 6.62
N GLY A 173 -5.09 2.54 6.97
CA GLY A 173 -4.61 2.99 8.29
C GLY A 173 -4.95 2.04 9.45
N GLN A 174 -5.19 0.77 9.13
CA GLN A 174 -5.64 -0.28 10.04
C GLN A 174 -4.53 -1.27 10.41
N SER A 175 -3.28 -0.91 10.15
CA SER A 175 -2.10 -1.66 10.53
C SER A 175 -2.07 -1.87 12.03
N GLN A 176 -1.77 -3.10 12.40
CA GLN A 176 -1.57 -3.47 13.78
C GLN A 176 -0.16 -4.04 13.95
N LEU A 177 0.62 -3.46 14.85
CA LEU A 177 1.93 -4.01 15.22
C LEU A 177 1.84 -4.69 16.57
N GLN A 178 2.27 -5.94 16.61
CA GLN A 178 2.45 -6.71 17.84
C GLN A 178 3.91 -6.66 18.25
N PHE A 179 4.14 -6.30 19.51
CA PHE A 179 5.46 -6.24 20.13
C PHE A 179 5.53 -7.26 21.25
N THR A 180 6.60 -8.04 21.29
CA THR A 180 6.88 -9.00 22.36
C THR A 180 8.26 -8.72 22.93
N LEU A 181 8.31 -8.28 24.19
CA LEU A 181 9.56 -8.13 24.91
C LEU A 181 10.08 -9.49 25.36
N THR A 182 11.32 -9.81 25.05
CA THR A 182 12.02 -11.05 25.42
C THR A 182 13.40 -10.73 25.95
N GLY A 183 13.77 -11.24 27.14
CA GLY A 183 15.11 -10.99 27.70
C GLY A 183 15.26 -9.54 28.17
N ARG A 184 15.80 -9.37 29.37
CA ARG A 184 16.20 -8.06 29.89
C ARG A 184 17.36 -8.23 30.85
N GLU A 185 18.40 -7.42 30.67
CA GLU A 185 19.37 -7.09 31.71
C GLU A 185 18.65 -6.19 32.74
N ALA A 186 18.86 -6.46 34.03
CA ALA A 186 18.06 -5.81 35.08
C ALA A 186 18.59 -4.42 35.42
N GLY A 187 17.88 -3.37 35.00
CA GLY A 187 18.07 -2.00 35.50
C GLY A 187 18.56 -0.97 34.48
N GLU A 188 18.76 -1.37 33.23
CA GLU A 188 19.37 -0.51 32.20
C GLU A 188 18.30 0.16 31.32
N VAL A 189 17.30 -0.59 30.86
CA VAL A 189 16.16 -0.04 30.09
C VAL A 189 14.92 0.11 30.99
N SER A 190 14.34 1.31 31.02
CA SER A 190 13.14 1.64 31.83
C SER A 190 11.86 1.83 30.99
N GLU A 191 11.97 2.27 29.74
CA GLU A 191 10.82 2.36 28.84
C GLU A 191 11.23 2.15 27.38
N ILE A 192 10.35 1.51 26.60
CA ILE A 192 10.47 1.36 25.14
C ILE A 192 9.17 1.81 24.49
N GLY A 193 9.27 2.54 23.39
CA GLY A 193 8.10 2.91 22.60
C GLY A 193 8.43 3.24 21.16
N VAL A 194 7.41 3.72 20.45
CA VAL A 194 7.46 4.03 19.02
C VAL A 194 6.62 5.27 18.71
N PHE A 195 7.00 6.00 17.68
CA PHE A 195 6.21 7.09 17.12
C PHE A 195 6.38 7.15 15.60
N ALA A 196 5.41 7.73 14.91
CA ALA A 196 5.50 7.99 13.48
C ALA A 196 6.10 9.38 13.23
N VAL A 197 6.85 9.52 12.13
CA VAL A 197 7.33 10.79 11.59
C VAL A 197 6.91 10.95 10.13
N ASP A 198 6.53 12.18 9.80
CA ASP A 198 5.90 12.58 8.52
C ASP A 198 6.89 12.62 7.34
N SER A 199 8.20 12.54 7.59
CA SER A 199 9.20 12.54 6.51
C SER A 199 10.48 11.80 6.91
N ALA A 200 11.25 11.36 5.90
CA ALA A 200 12.58 10.78 6.08
C ALA A 200 13.57 11.75 6.76
N GLU A 201 13.32 13.06 6.68
CA GLU A 201 14.08 14.11 7.39
C GLU A 201 13.75 14.16 8.89
N GLY A 202 12.63 13.56 9.31
CA GLY A 202 12.32 13.28 10.70
C GLY A 202 12.09 14.51 11.57
N THR A 203 11.67 15.64 10.98
CA THR A 203 11.34 16.84 11.75
C THR A 203 10.00 16.65 12.47
N ILE A 204 9.90 17.10 13.73
CA ILE A 204 8.67 17.01 14.53
C ILE A 204 8.26 18.40 14.96
N ASN A 205 7.07 18.84 14.56
CA ASN A 205 6.57 20.20 14.78
C ASN A 205 7.57 21.29 14.31
N GLY A 206 8.28 21.03 13.21
CA GLY A 206 9.30 21.93 12.66
C GLY A 206 10.64 21.95 13.41
N ILE A 207 10.85 21.05 14.37
CA ILE A 207 12.13 20.87 15.08
C ILE A 207 12.89 19.72 14.42
N ALA A 208 14.10 19.99 13.94
CA ALA A 208 14.94 18.97 13.32
C ALA A 208 15.64 18.10 14.37
N PRO A 209 16.02 16.86 14.01
CA PRO A 209 16.84 16.00 14.86
C PRO A 209 18.10 16.73 15.37
N GLY A 210 18.46 16.51 16.64
CA GLY A 210 19.59 17.19 17.29
C GLY A 210 19.34 18.63 17.74
N GLN A 211 18.20 19.26 17.39
CA GLN A 211 17.84 20.58 17.92
C GLN A 211 17.26 20.50 19.34
N SER A 212 17.46 21.56 20.13
CA SER A 212 16.90 21.67 21.47
C SER A 212 15.37 21.56 21.44
N GLY A 213 14.81 20.69 22.29
CA GLY A 213 13.36 20.42 22.34
C GLY A 213 12.89 19.30 21.41
N TYR A 214 13.76 18.76 20.55
CA TYR A 214 13.41 17.64 19.66
C TYR A 214 12.91 16.43 20.45
N VAL A 215 13.65 16.02 21.50
CA VAL A 215 13.28 14.88 22.36
C VAL A 215 11.89 15.07 22.98
N GLN A 216 11.58 16.27 23.47
CA GLN A 216 10.27 16.56 24.06
C GLN A 216 9.15 16.53 23.02
N ALA A 217 9.40 17.06 21.82
CA ALA A 217 8.44 17.00 20.72
C ALA A 217 8.20 15.55 20.29
N ALA A 218 9.25 14.75 20.13
CA ALA A 218 9.17 13.34 19.79
C ALA A 218 8.36 12.54 20.82
N LEU A 219 8.74 12.64 22.09
CA LEU A 219 8.07 11.90 23.16
C LEU A 219 6.61 12.33 23.37
N SER A 220 6.23 13.55 22.99
CA SER A 220 4.83 14.00 23.09
C SER A 220 3.88 13.28 22.13
N GLN A 221 4.40 12.81 20.98
CA GLN A 221 3.63 12.06 19.99
C GLN A 221 3.75 10.54 20.18
N ALA A 222 4.64 10.11 21.07
CA ALA A 222 5.05 8.73 21.14
C ALA A 222 4.07 7.83 21.88
N LYS A 223 3.81 6.65 21.29
CA LYS A 223 3.05 5.57 21.89
C LYS A 223 4.02 4.67 22.66
N THR A 224 3.85 4.63 23.98
CA THR A 224 4.65 3.75 24.85
C THR A 224 4.16 2.31 24.67
N ILE A 225 5.09 1.42 24.28
CA ILE A 225 4.80 -0.01 24.16
C ILE A 225 5.07 -0.65 25.52
N PHE A 226 6.25 -0.50 26.12
CA PHE A 226 6.56 -1.14 27.40
C PHE A 226 7.13 -0.14 28.39
N SER A 227 6.48 -0.01 29.54
CA SER A 227 7.11 0.56 30.74
C SER A 227 7.77 -0.57 31.50
N VAL A 228 9.09 -0.62 31.45
CA VAL A 228 9.91 -1.65 32.08
C VAL A 228 10.12 -1.25 33.54
N LEU A 229 9.33 -1.83 34.44
CA LEU A 229 9.51 -1.58 35.87
C LEU A 229 10.90 -2.09 36.31
N PRO A 230 11.63 -1.36 37.19
CA PRO A 230 12.97 -1.73 37.66
C PRO A 230 13.04 -3.01 38.51
N ASP A 231 11.98 -3.82 38.55
CA ASP A 231 11.74 -4.81 39.61
C ASP A 231 12.59 -6.09 39.54
N GLY A 232 13.60 -6.14 38.67
CA GLY A 232 14.63 -7.18 38.69
C GLY A 232 14.14 -8.60 38.36
N LEU A 233 12.92 -8.75 37.82
CA LEU A 233 12.44 -10.05 37.36
C LEU A 233 13.04 -10.35 35.99
N GLY A 234 14.25 -10.89 35.95
CA GLY A 234 14.83 -11.46 34.75
C GLY A 234 13.81 -12.39 34.07
N THR A 235 13.62 -12.18 32.76
CA THR A 235 12.72 -12.90 31.85
C THR A 235 11.21 -12.81 32.12
N ALA A 236 10.64 -11.62 31.91
CA ALA A 236 9.21 -11.47 31.64
C ALA A 236 8.98 -11.40 30.13
N GLN A 237 8.17 -12.31 29.57
CA GLN A 237 7.59 -12.13 28.24
C GLN A 237 6.30 -11.33 28.39
N ALA A 238 6.23 -10.19 27.71
CA ALA A 238 5.03 -9.37 27.64
C ALA A 238 4.77 -9.03 26.18
N THR A 239 3.53 -9.22 25.75
CA THR A 239 3.07 -8.88 24.41
C THR A 239 2.12 -7.71 24.49
N ARG A 240 2.28 -6.73 23.61
CA ARG A 240 1.34 -5.63 23.44
C ARG A 240 1.13 -5.34 21.97
N THR A 241 -0.05 -4.80 21.70
CA THR A 241 -0.49 -4.47 20.37
C THR A 241 -0.71 -2.97 20.30
N ILE A 242 -0.22 -2.35 19.23
CA ILE A 242 -0.48 -0.95 18.92
C ILE A 242 -1.18 -0.86 17.57
N ASP A 243 -2.26 -0.08 17.56
CA ASP A 243 -3.12 0.17 16.41
C ASP A 243 -2.93 1.60 15.88
N SER A 244 -3.45 1.85 14.68
CA SER A 244 -3.53 3.18 14.04
C SER A 244 -2.16 3.77 13.72
N PHE A 245 -1.43 3.08 12.85
CA PHE A 245 -0.33 3.67 12.08
C PHE A 245 -0.79 3.74 10.62
N ASP A 246 -0.53 4.86 9.97
CA ASP A 246 -0.95 5.08 8.58
C ASP A 246 0.07 4.46 7.61
N VAL A 247 -0.38 4.16 6.39
CA VAL A 247 0.53 3.71 5.32
C VAL A 247 1.60 4.76 5.04
N ASN A 248 2.82 4.27 4.89
CA ASN A 248 4.02 5.06 4.65
C ASN A 248 4.48 5.91 5.84
N ASP A 249 3.89 5.71 7.03
CA ASP A 249 4.47 6.25 8.26
C ASP A 249 5.89 5.72 8.42
N ASN A 250 6.83 6.64 8.65
CA ASN A 250 8.17 6.28 9.09
C ASN A 250 8.14 6.16 10.61
N LEU A 251 8.30 4.95 11.13
CA LEU A 251 8.35 4.69 12.55
C LEU A 251 9.76 4.86 13.08
N VAL A 252 9.84 5.51 14.24
CA VAL A 252 11.07 5.66 15.02
C VAL A 252 10.86 5.00 16.38
N PHE A 253 11.76 4.10 16.75
CA PHE A 253 11.76 3.48 18.07
C PHE A 253 12.61 4.30 19.03
N TYR A 254 12.20 4.32 20.30
CA TYR A 254 12.96 4.98 21.36
C TYR A 254 13.06 4.11 22.60
N VAL A 255 14.10 4.39 23.38
CA VAL A 255 14.37 3.82 24.69
C VAL A 255 14.61 4.94 25.70
N ILE A 256 14.13 4.74 26.93
CA ILE A 256 14.43 5.60 28.07
C ILE A 256 15.16 4.78 29.12
N GLN A 257 16.29 5.32 29.59
CA GLN A 257 17.03 4.80 30.73
C GLN A 257 16.78 5.64 31.98
N GLY A 258 16.63 4.97 33.12
CA GLY A 258 16.58 5.62 34.43
C GLY A 258 15.37 6.52 34.67
N GLY A 259 14.24 6.30 33.98
CA GLY A 259 13.04 7.12 34.14
C GLY A 259 11.88 6.67 33.24
N SER A 260 10.95 7.59 32.99
CA SER A 260 9.76 7.34 32.16
C SER A 260 9.53 8.46 31.16
N LYS A 261 8.74 8.21 30.11
CA LYS A 261 8.35 9.24 29.14
C LYS A 261 7.69 10.43 29.83
N ASP A 262 6.77 10.16 30.76
CA ASP A 262 6.08 11.20 31.53
C ASP A 262 7.05 11.99 32.40
N GLY A 263 8.06 11.33 32.97
CA GLY A 263 9.12 11.98 33.76
C GLY A 263 10.02 12.88 32.92
N VAL A 264 10.38 12.46 31.70
CA VAL A 264 11.16 13.27 30.74
C VAL A 264 10.33 14.47 30.25
N LEU A 265 9.06 14.27 29.89
CA LEU A 265 8.15 15.33 29.46
C LEU A 265 7.84 16.34 30.58
N GLY A 266 7.70 15.86 31.82
CA GLY A 266 7.44 16.68 33.01
C GLY A 266 8.68 17.34 33.62
N GLY A 267 9.87 17.08 33.07
CA GLY A 267 11.16 17.55 33.59
C GLY A 267 11.47 17.04 35.01
N GLN A 268 10.84 15.93 35.42
CA GLN A 268 11.02 15.32 36.74
C GLN A 268 12.21 14.33 36.76
N ASP A 269 12.61 13.82 35.60
CA ASP A 269 13.72 12.87 35.43
C ASP A 269 14.87 13.48 34.59
N PRO A 270 15.63 14.46 35.12
CA PRO A 270 16.66 15.18 34.36
C PRO A 270 17.91 14.35 34.06
N THR A 271 18.04 13.16 34.66
CA THR A 271 19.16 12.23 34.45
C THR A 271 18.81 11.10 33.49
N SER A 272 17.58 11.08 32.96
CA SER A 272 17.18 10.07 31.98
C SER A 272 17.82 10.34 30.63
N ASN A 273 18.39 9.29 30.06
CA ASN A 273 18.85 9.29 28.68
C ASN A 273 17.75 8.76 27.78
N VAL A 274 17.56 9.40 26.62
CA VAL A 274 16.61 8.97 25.60
C VAL A 274 17.39 8.66 24.34
N PHE A 275 17.28 7.43 23.86
CA PHE A 275 17.95 6.95 22.67
C PHE A 275 16.93 6.58 21.60
N PHE A 276 17.28 6.78 20.33
CA PHE A 276 16.41 6.50 19.18
C PHE A 276 17.08 5.50 18.24
N SER A 277 16.29 4.76 17.46
CA SER A 277 16.80 3.77 16.51
C SER A 277 17.62 4.35 15.36
N GLY A 278 17.35 5.60 14.96
CA GLY A 278 18.16 6.28 13.95
C GLY A 278 19.26 7.14 14.58
N ALA A 279 20.49 6.96 14.09
CA ALA A 279 21.67 7.62 14.64
C ALA A 279 21.67 9.15 14.45
N SER A 280 20.85 9.68 13.53
CA SER A 280 20.64 11.12 13.34
C SER A 280 19.72 11.73 14.40
N PHE A 281 18.99 10.91 15.16
CA PHE A 281 17.96 11.33 16.10
C PHE A 281 18.41 11.37 17.55
N ASN A 282 19.51 10.69 17.87
CA ASN A 282 20.11 10.70 19.19
C ASN A 282 20.84 12.03 19.49
N SER A 283 21.18 12.23 20.76
CA SER A 283 22.00 13.37 21.18
C SER A 283 23.50 13.13 21.05
N ASP A 284 23.93 11.88 20.94
CA ASP A 284 25.33 11.45 21.02
C ASP A 284 25.91 10.94 19.68
N GLY A 285 25.10 10.89 18.63
CA GLY A 285 25.47 10.42 17.29
C GLY A 285 25.59 8.90 17.14
N GLN A 286 25.29 8.10 18.17
CA GLN A 286 25.47 6.64 18.15
C GLN A 286 24.15 5.85 18.09
N ASN A 287 24.10 4.80 17.28
CA ASN A 287 22.94 3.93 17.24
C ASN A 287 22.94 3.00 18.47
N HIS A 288 21.85 3.03 19.24
CA HIS A 288 21.64 2.19 20.44
C HIS A 288 20.58 1.09 20.21
N VAL A 289 20.16 0.91 18.96
CA VAL A 289 19.22 -0.14 18.55
C VAL A 289 19.77 -0.93 17.37
N GLN A 290 19.99 -2.22 17.57
CA GLN A 290 20.28 -3.15 16.48
C GLN A 290 18.98 -3.81 16.01
N VAL A 291 18.82 -3.93 14.69
CA VAL A 291 17.66 -4.56 14.08
C VAL A 291 18.13 -5.83 13.38
N THR A 292 17.43 -6.93 13.59
CA THR A 292 17.63 -8.18 12.88
C THR A 292 16.31 -8.63 12.28
N ASP A 293 16.26 -8.87 10.97
CA ASP A 293 15.13 -9.58 10.36
C ASP A 293 15.28 -11.08 10.61
N ASN A 294 14.25 -11.69 11.19
CA ASN A 294 14.24 -13.12 11.51
C ASN A 294 13.83 -13.98 10.29
N GLY A 295 13.46 -13.38 9.15
CA GLY A 295 13.06 -14.07 7.92
C GLY A 295 11.73 -14.82 8.02
N ASN A 296 10.94 -14.54 9.06
CA ASN A 296 9.67 -15.22 9.37
C ASN A 296 8.51 -14.24 9.59
N GLY A 297 8.63 -13.00 9.09
CA GLY A 297 7.62 -11.98 9.34
C GLY A 297 7.83 -11.20 10.64
N GLN A 298 9.02 -11.28 11.25
CA GLN A 298 9.33 -10.63 12.53
C GLN A 298 10.67 -9.89 12.49
N LEU A 299 10.71 -8.72 13.11
CA LEU A 299 11.95 -7.99 13.38
C LEU A 299 12.33 -8.15 14.85
N THR A 300 13.61 -8.36 15.11
CA THR A 300 14.19 -8.34 16.44
C THR A 300 14.93 -7.03 16.64
N LEU A 301 14.52 -6.25 17.64
CA LEU A 301 15.18 -5.03 18.08
C LEU A 301 16.00 -5.35 19.33
N GLY A 302 17.32 -5.39 19.19
CA GLY A 302 18.28 -5.44 20.29
C GLY A 302 18.63 -4.02 20.74
N PHE A 303 18.61 -3.77 22.03
CA PHE A 303 18.88 -2.47 22.62
C PHE A 303 20.19 -2.51 23.38
N GLU A 304 20.97 -1.45 23.23
CA GLU A 304 22.25 -1.22 23.89
C GLU A 304 22.12 -0.01 24.82
N ASP A 305 22.71 -0.10 26.01
CA ASP A 305 22.69 0.97 27.00
C ASP A 305 23.87 1.96 26.84
N GLY A 306 24.81 1.60 25.96
CA GLY A 306 26.02 2.33 25.60
C GLY A 306 27.27 1.88 26.36
N ASN A 307 27.20 0.78 27.12
CA ASN A 307 28.26 0.35 28.02
C ASN A 307 29.22 -0.71 27.43
N ASP A 308 28.76 -1.62 26.56
CA ASP A 308 29.56 -2.76 26.09
C ASP A 308 29.44 -3.11 24.59
N GLY A 309 28.41 -2.61 23.92
CA GLY A 309 28.21 -2.63 22.48
C GLY A 309 27.67 -3.95 21.93
N ASP A 310 27.03 -4.78 22.74
CA ASP A 310 26.52 -6.10 22.33
C ASP A 310 24.99 -6.18 22.07
N PHE A 311 24.25 -5.08 22.29
CA PHE A 311 22.82 -4.87 21.99
C PHE A 311 21.87 -5.91 22.62
N ASN A 312 22.26 -6.51 23.75
CA ASN A 312 21.50 -7.58 24.38
C ASN A 312 20.64 -7.14 25.60
N ASP A 313 20.75 -5.87 26.03
CA ASP A 313 20.16 -5.38 27.29
C ASP A 313 18.64 -5.47 27.32
N ALA A 314 18.01 -5.28 26.16
CA ALA A 314 16.63 -5.65 25.93
C ALA A 314 16.46 -6.16 24.51
N THR A 315 15.57 -7.15 24.31
CA THR A 315 15.20 -7.60 22.98
C THR A 315 13.69 -7.51 22.78
N VAL A 316 13.24 -6.80 21.75
CA VAL A 316 11.83 -6.71 21.36
C VAL A 316 11.62 -7.34 20.01
N ILE A 317 10.72 -8.32 19.94
CA ILE A 317 10.27 -8.89 18.68
C ILE A 317 9.05 -8.09 18.21
N VAL A 318 9.10 -7.56 17.01
CA VAL A 318 8.02 -6.87 16.32
C VAL A 318 7.46 -7.78 15.24
N SER A 319 6.14 -7.90 15.16
CA SER A 319 5.45 -8.67 14.14
C SER A 319 4.13 -8.01 13.76
N ASP A 320 3.51 -8.47 12.69
CA ASP A 320 2.13 -8.12 12.38
C ASP A 320 1.18 -8.63 13.47
N GLY A 321 0.27 -7.76 13.91
CA GLY A 321 -0.75 -8.04 14.89
C GLY A 321 -2.06 -8.60 14.31
N SER A 322 -2.26 -8.55 12.99
CA SER A 322 -3.48 -9.07 12.32
C SER A 322 -3.68 -10.58 12.51
N GLY A 323 -2.65 -11.32 12.96
CA GLY A 323 -2.68 -12.77 13.15
C GLY A 323 -2.53 -13.59 11.86
N SER A 324 -2.47 -12.91 10.71
CA SER A 324 -1.87 -13.49 9.50
C SER A 324 -0.34 -13.52 9.66
N THR A 325 0.36 -14.37 8.92
CA THR A 325 1.81 -14.25 8.75
C THR A 325 2.04 -13.49 7.45
N PRO A 326 2.22 -12.16 7.46
CA PRO A 326 2.63 -11.47 6.25
C PRO A 326 4.08 -11.86 5.94
N PRO A 327 4.48 -11.81 4.67
CA PRO A 327 5.90 -11.68 4.37
C PRO A 327 6.37 -10.33 4.93
N VAL A 328 7.23 -10.35 5.96
CA VAL A 328 8.17 -9.24 6.11
C VAL A 328 9.05 -9.30 4.88
N GLY A 329 8.82 -8.35 3.97
CA GLY A 329 9.72 -8.12 2.88
C GLY A 329 10.88 -7.30 3.41
N THR A 330 12.09 -7.87 3.38
CA THR A 330 13.27 -7.13 2.91
C THR A 330 13.03 -6.79 1.44
N GLY A 331 12.10 -5.88 1.24
CA GLY A 331 11.39 -5.66 -0.02
C GLY A 331 11.41 -4.20 -0.41
N THR A 332 12.51 -3.51 -0.16
CA THR A 332 12.90 -2.49 -1.13
C THR A 332 13.95 -3.13 -2.01
N THR A 333 13.70 -3.08 -3.30
CA THR A 333 14.77 -3.08 -4.29
C THR A 333 15.61 -1.81 -4.04
N GLN A 334 16.38 -1.79 -2.96
CA GLN A 334 17.30 -0.72 -2.57
C GLN A 334 18.44 -1.31 -1.73
N ILE A 335 19.56 -0.61 -1.82
CA ILE A 335 20.90 -1.00 -1.46
C ILE A 335 21.06 -1.05 0.06
N GLN A 336 21.54 -2.17 0.59
CA GLN A 336 21.92 -2.28 2.00
C GLN A 336 23.32 -1.67 2.23
N GLY A 337 23.39 -0.57 2.97
CA GLY A 337 24.63 -0.01 3.53
C GLY A 337 25.52 0.77 2.55
N GLN A 338 26.71 1.18 3.03
CA GLN A 338 27.73 1.97 2.33
C GLN A 338 28.40 1.22 1.16
N ARG A 339 27.63 0.54 0.30
CA ARG A 339 28.16 -0.23 -0.83
C ARG A 339 27.70 0.41 -2.12
N GLU A 340 28.61 0.70 -3.05
CA GLU A 340 28.29 1.16 -4.41
C GLU A 340 27.69 0.04 -5.29
N LEU A 341 26.83 -0.81 -4.72
CA LEU A 341 26.24 -2.00 -5.35
C LEU A 341 24.72 -1.96 -5.28
N LEU A 342 24.05 -2.50 -6.30
CA LEU A 342 22.64 -2.84 -6.23
C LEU A 342 22.47 -4.28 -5.74
N ASP A 343 22.08 -4.41 -4.48
CA ASP A 343 21.88 -5.69 -3.80
C ASP A 343 20.45 -6.21 -3.97
N LEU A 344 20.30 -7.29 -4.72
CA LEU A 344 19.02 -7.98 -4.93
C LEU A 344 19.04 -9.39 -4.32
N THR A 345 19.99 -9.75 -3.45
CA THR A 345 20.12 -11.14 -2.96
C THR A 345 18.89 -11.63 -2.20
N ASP A 346 18.23 -10.71 -1.50
CA ASP A 346 17.06 -11.00 -0.66
C ASP A 346 15.73 -10.77 -1.42
N VAL A 347 15.79 -10.23 -2.64
CA VAL A 347 14.59 -10.01 -3.45
C VAL A 347 14.13 -11.33 -4.06
N THR A 348 12.87 -11.69 -3.79
CA THR A 348 12.20 -12.81 -4.44
C THR A 348 11.30 -12.31 -5.57
N GLY A 349 11.31 -12.98 -6.73
CA GLY A 349 10.52 -12.57 -7.89
C GLY A 349 11.35 -11.84 -8.97
N THR A 350 10.65 -11.14 -9.88
CA THR A 350 11.29 -10.42 -10.99
C THR A 350 11.34 -8.92 -10.70
N VAL A 351 12.52 -8.34 -10.80
CA VAL A 351 12.81 -6.92 -10.64
C VAL A 351 12.88 -6.26 -12.01
N THR A 352 12.08 -5.22 -12.24
CA THR A 352 12.25 -4.32 -13.38
C THR A 352 12.74 -2.96 -12.92
N GLY A 353 13.48 -2.26 -13.78
CA GLY A 353 14.05 -0.96 -13.46
C GLY A 353 14.04 0.02 -14.62
N SER A 354 13.95 1.31 -14.27
CA SER A 354 14.17 2.42 -15.21
C SER A 354 15.24 3.37 -14.66
N LEU A 355 15.99 3.96 -15.58
CA LEU A 355 17.10 4.87 -15.25
C LEU A 355 16.66 6.31 -15.50
N VAL A 356 16.89 7.17 -14.52
CA VAL A 356 16.83 8.62 -14.68
C VAL A 356 18.26 9.14 -14.58
N VAL A 357 18.77 9.68 -15.69
CA VAL A 357 20.14 10.20 -15.78
C VAL A 357 20.08 11.72 -15.81
N ASN A 358 20.72 12.34 -14.83
CA ASN A 358 20.95 13.78 -14.78
C ASN A 358 22.45 14.01 -14.93
N SER A 359 22.87 14.75 -15.96
CA SER A 359 24.28 15.09 -16.17
C SER A 359 24.43 16.60 -16.35
N GLU A 360 25.49 17.17 -15.78
CA GLU A 360 25.80 18.60 -15.95
C GLU A 360 26.36 18.93 -17.33
N ALA A 361 26.81 17.92 -18.08
CA ALA A 361 27.37 18.06 -19.41
C ALA A 361 26.79 17.06 -20.42
N SER A 362 26.77 17.47 -21.69
CA SER A 362 26.32 16.68 -22.83
C SER A 362 27.44 15.74 -23.29
N PHE A 363 27.62 14.64 -22.57
CA PHE A 363 28.55 13.56 -22.93
C PHE A 363 27.80 12.36 -23.53
N ASN A 364 28.46 11.61 -24.42
CA ASN A 364 27.87 10.42 -25.02
C ASN A 364 28.16 9.20 -24.15
N ASN A 365 27.56 9.16 -22.97
CA ASN A 365 27.86 8.16 -21.96
C ASN A 365 26.99 6.89 -22.10
N THR A 366 27.58 5.72 -21.86
CA THR A 366 26.83 4.47 -21.70
C THR A 366 26.83 4.05 -20.24
N ILE A 367 25.63 3.88 -19.65
CA ILE A 367 25.43 3.46 -18.26
C ILE A 367 24.75 2.09 -18.26
N GLY A 368 25.15 1.21 -17.34
CA GLY A 368 24.49 -0.07 -17.18
C GLY A 368 24.86 -0.81 -15.89
N TRP A 369 24.46 -2.07 -15.82
CA TRP A 369 24.62 -2.95 -14.68
C TRP A 369 25.25 -4.27 -15.11
N TYR A 370 26.05 -4.88 -14.25
CA TYR A 370 26.54 -6.24 -14.45
C TYR A 370 26.48 -7.04 -13.16
N ARG A 371 26.37 -8.37 -13.27
CA ARG A 371 26.37 -9.25 -12.10
C ARG A 371 27.77 -9.45 -11.56
N ILE A 372 27.87 -9.43 -10.24
CA ILE A 372 29.07 -9.81 -9.49
C ILE A 372 28.80 -11.07 -8.68
N ASP A 373 29.88 -11.80 -8.38
CA ASP A 373 29.81 -13.09 -7.70
C ASP A 373 29.52 -12.92 -6.20
N ASP A 374 30.10 -11.90 -5.59
CA ASP A 374 30.01 -11.58 -4.17
C ASP A 374 30.35 -10.11 -3.89
N GLU A 375 30.28 -9.70 -2.62
CA GLU A 375 30.58 -8.35 -2.15
C GLU A 375 32.05 -7.92 -2.39
N SER A 376 32.96 -8.81 -2.81
CA SER A 376 34.32 -8.42 -3.16
C SER A 376 34.44 -7.76 -4.55
N GLY A 377 33.33 -7.73 -5.31
CA GLY A 377 33.30 -7.16 -6.67
C GLY A 377 33.88 -8.10 -7.74
N THR A 378 34.11 -9.37 -7.40
CA THR A 378 34.63 -10.38 -8.31
C THR A 378 33.62 -10.74 -9.40
N VAL A 379 34.08 -10.99 -10.64
CA VAL A 379 33.22 -11.47 -11.74
C VAL A 379 33.80 -12.74 -12.34
N ASN A 380 33.06 -13.84 -12.30
CA ASN A 380 33.52 -15.16 -12.75
C ASN A 380 34.88 -15.56 -12.14
N GLY A 381 35.11 -15.22 -10.86
CA GLY A 381 36.37 -15.48 -10.16
C GLY A 381 37.54 -14.54 -10.52
N ILE A 382 37.30 -13.47 -11.28
CA ILE A 382 38.31 -12.46 -11.64
C ILE A 382 38.15 -11.25 -10.73
N ASN A 383 39.21 -10.92 -9.98
CA ASN A 383 39.25 -9.71 -9.14
C ASN A 383 39.38 -8.44 -10.00
N VAL A 384 38.90 -7.34 -9.44
CA VAL A 384 39.09 -5.98 -9.96
C VAL A 384 40.56 -5.67 -10.21
N GLY A 385 40.87 -4.96 -11.30
CA GLY A 385 42.24 -4.61 -11.69
C GLY A 385 43.03 -5.73 -12.36
N ASN A 386 42.53 -6.96 -12.37
CA ASN A 386 43.17 -8.05 -13.12
C ASN A 386 42.80 -7.97 -14.61
N ALA A 387 43.74 -8.40 -15.46
CA ALA A 387 43.49 -8.53 -16.89
C ALA A 387 42.26 -9.42 -17.16
N GLY A 388 41.36 -8.95 -18.03
CA GLY A 388 40.11 -9.64 -18.37
C GLY A 388 38.90 -9.28 -17.51
N TYR A 389 39.06 -8.50 -16.41
CA TYR A 389 37.94 -8.09 -15.56
C TYR A 389 36.84 -7.35 -16.34
N ALA A 390 37.21 -6.31 -17.10
CA ALA A 390 36.23 -5.49 -17.82
C ALA A 390 35.45 -6.30 -18.88
N GLN A 391 36.11 -7.26 -19.53
CA GLN A 391 35.43 -8.17 -20.47
C GLN A 391 34.44 -9.09 -19.73
N ALA A 392 34.84 -9.65 -18.58
CA ALA A 392 33.96 -10.48 -17.78
C ALA A 392 32.75 -9.68 -17.28
N ALA A 393 32.97 -8.47 -16.77
CA ALA A 393 31.90 -7.56 -16.31
C ALA A 393 30.91 -7.23 -17.43
N LEU A 394 31.40 -6.74 -18.57
CA LEU A 394 30.54 -6.35 -19.70
C LEU A 394 29.85 -7.55 -20.35
N SER A 395 30.43 -8.75 -20.28
CA SER A 395 29.76 -9.99 -20.72
C SER A 395 28.63 -10.44 -19.78
N ASN A 396 28.65 -9.97 -18.53
CA ASN A 396 27.65 -10.27 -17.49
C ASN A 396 26.66 -9.12 -17.29
N GLN A 397 26.49 -8.28 -18.32
CA GLN A 397 25.58 -7.14 -18.31
C GLN A 397 24.14 -7.58 -18.09
N VAL A 398 23.41 -6.74 -17.37
CA VAL A 398 22.01 -6.93 -17.05
C VAL A 398 21.19 -5.75 -17.58
N ASP A 399 20.11 -6.08 -18.28
CA ASP A 399 19.09 -5.13 -18.67
C ASP A 399 17.96 -5.14 -17.64
N LEU A 400 17.98 -4.15 -16.75
CA LEU A 400 16.95 -3.98 -15.73
C LEU A 400 15.56 -3.72 -16.33
N SER A 401 15.48 -3.15 -17.54
CA SER A 401 14.18 -2.86 -18.17
C SER A 401 13.46 -4.12 -18.66
N ALA A 402 14.23 -5.17 -18.96
CA ALA A 402 13.71 -6.47 -19.40
C ALA A 402 13.28 -7.39 -18.25
N GLY A 403 13.58 -7.02 -17.01
CA GLY A 403 13.30 -7.83 -15.83
C GLY A 403 14.44 -8.77 -15.45
N VAL A 404 14.73 -8.85 -14.16
CA VAL A 404 15.83 -9.63 -13.59
C VAL A 404 15.30 -10.45 -12.42
N SER A 405 15.57 -11.75 -12.42
CA SER A 405 15.28 -12.57 -11.24
C SER A 405 16.11 -12.05 -10.06
N GLY A 406 15.46 -11.78 -8.93
CA GLY A 406 16.14 -11.50 -7.68
C GLY A 406 17.03 -12.68 -7.22
N GLY A 407 17.81 -12.46 -6.17
CA GLY A 407 18.89 -13.36 -5.74
C GLY A 407 20.26 -13.03 -6.33
N VAL A 408 20.51 -11.79 -6.75
CA VAL A 408 21.74 -11.38 -7.45
C VAL A 408 22.35 -10.10 -6.87
N LEU A 409 23.66 -9.94 -7.01
CA LEU A 409 24.36 -8.68 -6.77
C LEU A 409 24.69 -8.02 -8.11
N LEU A 410 24.43 -6.72 -8.21
CA LEU A 410 24.69 -5.93 -9.41
C LEU A 410 25.61 -4.75 -9.09
N ALA A 411 26.56 -4.47 -9.97
CA ALA A 411 27.40 -3.28 -9.91
C ALA A 411 27.10 -2.36 -11.10
N PRO A 412 26.99 -1.04 -10.90
CA PRO A 412 26.87 -0.10 -12.00
C PRO A 412 28.20 0.10 -12.72
N PHE A 413 28.10 0.49 -13.98
CA PHE A 413 29.23 0.97 -14.76
C PHE A 413 28.85 2.18 -15.61
N LEU A 414 29.86 2.99 -15.93
CA LEU A 414 29.83 4.12 -16.84
C LEU A 414 30.96 3.98 -17.86
N ILE A 415 30.64 4.05 -19.14
CA ILE A 415 31.63 4.25 -20.22
C ILE A 415 31.50 5.68 -20.67
N SER A 416 32.58 6.44 -20.52
CA SER A 416 32.63 7.82 -20.95
C SER A 416 32.80 7.90 -22.47
N ASP A 417 31.98 8.73 -23.11
CA ASP A 417 32.06 9.07 -24.53
C ASP A 417 32.12 7.88 -25.52
N GLY A 418 31.44 6.78 -25.19
CA GLY A 418 31.23 5.69 -26.13
C GLY A 418 30.36 4.54 -25.63
N THR A 419 30.32 3.49 -26.42
CA THR A 419 29.51 2.29 -26.21
C THR A 419 30.31 1.12 -25.65
N VAL A 420 29.61 0.14 -25.07
CA VAL A 420 30.21 -1.14 -24.64
C VAL A 420 30.97 -1.82 -25.79
N ALA A 421 30.44 -1.76 -27.01
CA ALA A 421 31.06 -2.38 -28.17
C ALA A 421 32.38 -1.69 -28.59
N GLU A 422 32.41 -0.36 -28.53
CA GLU A 422 33.62 0.43 -28.81
C GLU A 422 34.69 0.18 -27.74
N PHE A 423 34.30 0.22 -26.46
CA PHE A 423 35.23 -0.04 -25.35
C PHE A 423 35.88 -1.45 -25.44
N LEU A 424 35.09 -2.48 -25.76
CA LEU A 424 35.60 -3.85 -25.91
C LEU A 424 36.47 -4.05 -27.16
N ALA A 425 36.26 -3.25 -28.22
CA ALA A 425 37.06 -3.31 -29.44
C ALA A 425 38.45 -2.68 -29.24
N ASP A 426 38.53 -1.60 -28.46
CA ASP A 426 39.78 -0.88 -28.18
C ASP A 426 40.61 -1.52 -27.06
N ASN A 427 39.99 -2.37 -26.22
CA ASN A 427 40.64 -3.05 -25.10
C ASN A 427 40.61 -4.61 -25.20
N PRO A 428 41.13 -5.23 -26.29
CA PRO A 428 40.92 -6.66 -26.57
C PRO A 428 41.67 -7.63 -25.65
N SER A 429 42.67 -7.18 -24.86
CA SER A 429 43.44 -8.04 -23.93
C SER A 429 43.69 -7.44 -22.54
N ASN A 430 43.13 -6.25 -22.24
CA ASN A 430 43.16 -5.55 -20.95
C ASN A 430 44.52 -5.51 -20.23
N ALA A 431 45.64 -5.41 -20.98
CA ALA A 431 46.99 -5.33 -20.40
C ALA A 431 47.56 -3.89 -20.41
N ASP A 432 47.01 -3.00 -21.24
CA ASP A 432 47.37 -1.59 -21.30
C ASP A 432 46.06 -0.77 -21.31
N GLN A 433 45.54 -0.43 -20.11
CA GLN A 433 44.39 0.49 -19.97
C GLN A 433 44.80 1.97 -20.12
N GLU A 434 46.09 2.26 -20.34
CA GLU A 434 46.62 3.63 -20.29
C GLU A 434 46.69 4.34 -21.66
N ASP A 435 46.28 3.73 -22.77
CA ASP A 435 46.43 4.33 -24.13
C ASP A 435 45.14 4.32 -24.98
N SER A 436 43.96 4.06 -24.39
CA SER A 436 42.67 4.19 -25.07
C SER A 436 41.93 5.45 -24.62
N ASP A 437 41.44 6.26 -25.56
CA ASP A 437 40.67 7.50 -25.30
C ASP A 437 39.30 7.25 -24.61
N LEU A 438 38.93 5.98 -24.37
CA LEU A 438 37.69 5.56 -23.72
C LEU A 438 37.96 5.07 -22.29
N ASN A 439 37.43 5.79 -21.30
CA ASN A 439 37.50 5.41 -19.89
C ASN A 439 36.21 4.69 -19.47
N ALA A 440 36.36 3.56 -18.78
CA ALA A 440 35.25 2.85 -18.14
C ALA A 440 35.41 2.86 -16.61
N PHE A 441 34.37 3.32 -15.94
CA PHE A 441 34.28 3.42 -14.49
C PHE A 441 33.30 2.36 -14.01
N PHE A 442 33.78 1.51 -13.10
CA PHE A 442 33.01 0.42 -12.52
C PHE A 442 32.94 0.66 -11.01
N ALA A 443 31.79 0.39 -10.41
CA ALA A 443 31.63 0.54 -8.97
C ALA A 443 32.12 -0.71 -8.22
N PHE A 444 32.76 -0.49 -7.07
CA PHE A 444 33.36 -1.55 -6.25
C PHE A 444 33.22 -1.26 -4.77
N VAL A 445 33.22 -2.32 -3.95
CA VAL A 445 33.11 -2.25 -2.46
C VAL A 445 34.46 -1.90 -1.79
N GLY A 446 35.50 -1.60 -2.57
CA GLY A 446 36.83 -1.28 -2.03
C GLY A 446 37.67 -0.47 -3.00
N ALA A 447 38.80 0.05 -2.50
CA ALA A 447 39.67 0.99 -3.21
C ALA A 447 39.93 0.53 -4.67
N ASN A 448 39.55 1.38 -5.62
CA ASN A 448 39.89 1.24 -7.03
C ASN A 448 41.42 0.99 -7.18
N PRO A 449 41.87 0.12 -8.11
CA PRO A 449 43.29 -0.10 -8.41
C PRO A 449 44.15 1.18 -8.58
N ASP A 450 43.55 2.28 -9.02
CA ASP A 450 44.21 3.59 -9.17
C ASP A 450 44.21 4.45 -7.88
N GLY A 451 43.51 4.01 -6.82
CA GLY A 451 43.38 4.70 -5.54
C GLY A 451 42.34 5.83 -5.48
N VAL A 452 41.49 5.98 -6.51
CA VAL A 452 40.45 7.01 -6.59
C VAL A 452 39.10 6.37 -6.93
N ASP A 453 38.11 6.54 -6.06
CA ASP A 453 36.76 6.02 -6.29
C ASP A 453 35.99 6.99 -7.19
N HIS A 454 35.62 6.56 -8.41
CA HIS A 454 34.91 7.37 -9.41
C HIS A 454 33.40 7.17 -9.40
N VAL A 455 32.88 6.34 -8.50
CA VAL A 455 31.44 6.08 -8.31
C VAL A 455 31.13 6.12 -6.83
N ARG A 456 29.99 6.72 -6.46
CA ARG A 456 29.53 6.77 -5.06
C ARG A 456 28.03 6.62 -4.96
N LEU A 457 27.58 5.90 -3.94
CA LEU A 457 26.18 5.87 -3.55
C LEU A 457 25.79 7.14 -2.79
N LEU A 458 24.84 7.90 -3.34
CA LEU A 458 24.34 9.15 -2.78
C LEU A 458 23.07 8.96 -1.92
N GLY A 459 22.46 7.77 -1.94
CA GLY A 459 21.21 7.44 -1.25
C GLY A 459 20.04 7.20 -2.24
N ASP A 460 18.97 6.54 -1.79
CA ASP A 460 17.74 6.32 -2.57
C ASP A 460 17.97 5.78 -4.01
N ASN A 461 18.84 4.76 -4.15
CA ASN A 461 19.28 4.22 -5.44
C ASN A 461 19.91 5.25 -6.41
N THR A 462 20.50 6.31 -5.87
CA THR A 462 21.14 7.37 -6.64
C THR A 462 22.65 7.20 -6.61
N PHE A 463 23.27 7.07 -7.79
CA PHE A 463 24.70 6.89 -7.96
C PHE A 463 25.30 8.13 -8.61
N GLY A 464 26.28 8.71 -7.94
CA GLY A 464 27.10 9.79 -8.48
C GLY A 464 28.36 9.24 -9.12
N PHE A 465 28.72 9.75 -10.29
CA PHE A 465 29.97 9.43 -10.99
C PHE A 465 30.81 10.69 -11.12
N GLU A 466 32.12 10.52 -11.02
CA GLU A 466 33.13 11.56 -11.20
C GLU A 466 33.85 11.37 -12.53
N ASP A 467 34.24 12.47 -13.18
CA ASP A 467 35.14 12.43 -14.32
C ASP A 467 36.63 12.52 -13.93
N LEU A 468 37.51 12.11 -14.86
CA LEU A 468 38.96 12.29 -14.73
C LEU A 468 39.45 13.68 -15.21
N PHE A 469 38.56 14.50 -15.77
CA PHE A 469 38.87 15.70 -16.54
C PHE A 469 38.25 17.01 -16.00
N GLY A 470 37.92 17.08 -14.72
CA GLY A 470 37.48 18.29 -14.02
C GLY A 470 38.32 18.64 -12.80
N GLY A 471 39.14 17.69 -12.33
CA GLY A 471 40.05 17.90 -11.22
C GLY A 471 39.53 17.38 -9.88
N GLY A 472 38.97 16.16 -9.84
CA GLY A 472 38.89 15.33 -8.64
C GLY A 472 38.44 16.06 -7.38
N ASP A 473 37.39 16.87 -7.49
CA ASP A 473 36.79 17.60 -6.38
C ASP A 473 35.93 16.70 -5.48
N GLN A 474 35.67 15.46 -5.89
CA GLN A 474 35.10 14.39 -5.06
C GLN A 474 33.69 14.72 -4.56
N ASP A 475 32.92 15.49 -5.34
CA ASP A 475 31.55 15.88 -5.04
C ASP A 475 30.47 14.99 -5.69
N TYR A 476 30.87 14.12 -6.63
CA TYR A 476 30.12 13.06 -7.30
C TYR A 476 28.85 13.54 -8.03
N ASN A 477 28.90 14.74 -8.63
CA ASN A 477 27.74 15.35 -9.28
C ASN A 477 27.79 15.44 -10.82
N ASP A 478 28.90 15.05 -11.46
CA ASP A 478 29.07 15.15 -12.93
C ASP A 478 27.99 14.36 -13.69
N VAL A 479 27.78 13.11 -13.26
CA VAL A 479 26.69 12.26 -13.73
C VAL A 479 26.01 11.63 -12.51
N VAL A 480 24.72 11.91 -12.37
CA VAL A 480 23.88 11.35 -11.31
C VAL A 480 22.83 10.44 -11.93
N VAL A 481 22.86 9.18 -11.53
CA VAL A 481 21.96 8.13 -12.04
C VAL A 481 21.07 7.66 -10.92
N GLN A 482 19.77 7.92 -11.04
CA GLN A 482 18.76 7.38 -10.14
C GLN A 482 18.13 6.13 -10.77
N VAL A 483 18.07 5.05 -9.99
CA VAL A 483 17.45 3.78 -10.40
C VAL A 483 16.09 3.62 -9.72
N ASN A 484 15.04 3.69 -10.53
CA ASN A 484 13.68 3.42 -10.07
C ASN A 484 13.39 1.94 -10.31
N LEU A 485 13.11 1.20 -9.24
CA LEU A 485 12.93 -0.24 -9.27
C LEU A 485 11.50 -0.62 -8.87
N SER A 486 10.99 -1.68 -9.49
CA SER A 486 9.69 -2.28 -9.17
C SER A 486 9.80 -3.80 -9.14
N VAL A 487 9.12 -4.42 -8.18
CA VAL A 487 9.01 -5.88 -8.06
C VAL A 487 7.65 -6.31 -8.60
N ALA A 488 7.63 -7.32 -9.47
CA ALA A 488 6.44 -7.88 -10.08
C ALA A 488 5.92 -9.13 -9.35
#